data_AF-A0A183KGL6-F1
#
_entry.id   AF-A0A183KGL6-F1
#
_cell.length_a   1.000
_cell.length_b   1.000
_cell.length_c   1.000
_cell.angle_alpha   90.00
_cell.angle_beta   90.00
_cell.angle_gamma   90.00
#
_symmetry.space_group_name_H-M   'P 1'
#
loop_
_entity.id
_entity.type
_entity.pdbx_description
1 polymer ?
#
loop_
_entity_poly.entity_id
_entity_poly.type
_entity_poly.pdbx_seq_one_letter_code
_entity_poly.pdbx_strand_id
1 'polypeptide(L)'
;MYCSNNFDPMHCDFENNIVRTGFDISPDHHKTVYLMGLESLFYQYGVDLIIAGHEHSYERFWPVYNRTVCNSTTSQNPYNNPNAPIHIVSGAAGSNEGKDTFIYGGKPWSAFRTTDFGFTRMTIHNVTHLEIEQISVENERKGQVIDSFTIIKDKHGAGLYTCHNKNSFDYNSIIDV
;
A
#
# COMPACT_ATOMS: atom_id res chain seq x y z
N MET A 1 5.49 -3.42 0.47
CA MET A 1 5.74 -2.19 1.28
C MET A 1 4.93 -2.19 2.56
N TYR A 2 3.64 -2.56 2.48
CA TYR A 2 2.80 -2.80 3.64
C TYR A 2 2.23 -4.22 3.55
N CYS A 3 2.15 -4.88 4.69
CA CYS A 3 1.49 -6.16 4.89
C CYS A 3 1.19 -6.35 6.38
N SER A 4 0.24 -7.23 6.69
CA SER A 4 -0.06 -7.68 8.05
C SER A 4 0.00 -9.20 8.20
N ASN A 5 0.70 -9.87 7.29
CA ASN A 5 1.03 -11.28 7.37
C ASN A 5 1.91 -11.57 8.61
N ASN A 6 1.80 -12.79 9.16
CA ASN A 6 2.68 -13.26 10.21
C ASN A 6 3.89 -13.99 9.62
N PHE A 7 4.96 -14.11 10.42
CA PHE A 7 6.19 -14.82 10.06
C PHE A 7 7.04 -14.20 8.95
N ASP A 8 6.75 -12.97 8.51
CA ASP A 8 7.70 -12.12 7.78
C ASP A 8 8.11 -10.90 8.63
N PRO A 9 9.06 -11.08 9.56
CA PRO A 9 9.51 -9.99 10.41
C PRO A 9 10.27 -8.91 9.65
N MET A 10 10.80 -9.20 8.47
CA MET A 10 11.64 -8.27 7.70
C MET A 10 10.81 -7.31 6.84
N HIS A 11 9.67 -7.75 6.31
CA HIS A 11 8.85 -6.96 5.42
C HIS A 11 7.56 -6.45 6.07
N CYS A 12 6.86 -7.26 6.89
CA CYS A 12 5.56 -6.90 7.44
C CYS A 12 5.62 -6.28 8.85
N ASP A 13 6.51 -6.77 9.70
CA ASP A 13 6.64 -6.27 11.07
C ASP A 13 7.70 -5.19 11.23
N PHE A 14 8.76 -5.21 10.42
CA PHE A 14 9.79 -4.19 10.51
C PHE A 14 9.26 -2.82 10.09
N GLU A 15 9.35 -1.85 11.00
CA GLU A 15 8.83 -0.51 10.74
C GLU A 15 9.48 0.11 9.50
N ASN A 16 10.80 -0.08 9.35
CA ASN A 16 11.62 0.48 8.28
C ASN A 16 12.05 -0.59 7.27
N ASN A 17 11.07 -1.27 6.65
CA ASN A 17 11.40 -2.26 5.62
C ASN A 17 12.11 -1.61 4.42
N ILE A 18 13.07 -2.34 3.85
CA ILE A 18 14.02 -1.83 2.84
C ILE A 18 13.30 -1.28 1.60
N VAL A 19 12.17 -1.87 1.20
CA VAL A 19 11.40 -1.39 0.04
C VAL A 19 10.77 -0.02 0.33
N ARG A 20 10.24 0.16 1.55
CA ARG A 20 9.55 1.39 1.97
C ARG A 20 10.53 2.51 2.25
N THR A 21 11.44 2.31 3.20
CA THR A 21 12.34 3.36 3.71
C THR A 21 13.70 3.38 3.05
N GLY A 22 14.16 2.27 2.48
CA GLY A 22 15.49 2.14 1.89
C GLY A 22 16.49 1.45 2.81
N PHE A 23 17.73 1.32 2.32
CA PHE A 23 18.85 0.77 3.08
C PHE A 23 19.37 1.81 4.06
N ASP A 24 19.56 1.39 5.31
CA ASP A 24 20.23 2.20 6.32
C ASP A 24 21.74 2.26 5.99
N ILE A 25 22.23 3.46 5.66
CA ILE A 25 23.63 3.74 5.35
C ILE A 25 24.22 4.75 6.35
N SER A 26 23.64 4.82 7.54
CA SER A 26 24.02 5.79 8.57
C SER A 26 25.50 5.62 8.94
N PRO A 27 26.34 6.67 8.78
CA PRO A 27 27.76 6.58 9.09
C PRO A 27 28.05 6.48 10.60
N ASP A 28 27.09 6.91 11.43
CA ASP A 28 27.09 6.76 12.88
C ASP A 28 25.65 6.68 13.44
N HIS A 29 25.51 6.49 14.75
CA HIS A 29 24.21 6.38 15.44
C HIS A 29 23.48 7.72 15.66
N HIS A 30 24.03 8.85 15.21
CA HIS A 30 23.47 10.19 15.45
C HIS A 30 22.74 10.77 14.22
N LYS A 31 23.00 10.26 13.02
CA LYS A 31 22.33 10.71 11.79
C LYS A 31 21.83 9.52 10.98
N THR A 32 20.51 9.32 10.98
CA THR A 32 19.89 8.26 10.18
C THR A 32 19.79 8.66 8.71
N VAL A 33 20.46 7.91 7.83
CA VAL A 33 20.41 8.13 6.38
C VAL A 33 19.90 6.85 5.71
N TYR A 34 18.77 6.96 5.03
CA TYR A 34 18.23 5.88 4.20
C TYR A 34 18.41 6.19 2.72
N LEU A 35 18.83 5.19 1.95
CA LEU A 35 19.02 5.31 0.50
C LEU A 35 18.10 4.34 -0.25
N MET A 36 17.57 4.79 -1.41
CA MET A 36 16.75 3.99 -2.32
C MET A 36 15.37 3.55 -1.77
N GLY A 37 14.82 4.25 -0.76
CA GLY A 37 13.44 4.02 -0.33
C GLY A 37 12.43 4.46 -1.38
N LEU A 38 11.43 3.61 -1.66
CA LEU A 38 10.44 3.88 -2.73
C LEU A 38 9.21 4.63 -2.25
N GLU A 39 8.87 4.59 -0.96
CA GLU A 39 7.61 5.15 -0.48
C GLU A 39 7.54 6.67 -0.68
N SER A 40 8.58 7.39 -0.26
CA SER A 40 8.64 8.85 -0.41
C SER A 40 8.66 9.26 -1.88
N LEU A 41 9.37 8.50 -2.73
CA LEU A 41 9.39 8.72 -4.17
C LEU A 41 7.99 8.56 -4.79
N PHE A 42 7.31 7.45 -4.52
CA PHE A 42 5.98 7.18 -5.08
C PHE A 42 4.93 8.17 -4.57
N TYR A 43 5.01 8.57 -3.29
CA TYR A 43 4.21 9.64 -2.75
C TYR A 43 4.46 10.98 -3.47
N GLN A 44 5.73 11.38 -3.62
CA GLN A 44 6.10 12.64 -4.27
C GLN A 44 5.56 12.73 -5.70
N TYR A 45 5.67 11.65 -6.47
CA TYR A 45 5.25 11.61 -7.87
C TYR A 45 3.76 11.26 -8.07
N GLY A 46 3.00 11.10 -6.99
CA GLY A 46 1.55 10.96 -7.06
C GLY A 46 1.06 9.60 -7.57
N VAL A 47 1.83 8.52 -7.32
CA VAL A 47 1.47 7.16 -7.73
C VAL A 47 0.15 6.74 -7.08
N ASP A 48 -0.84 6.38 -7.92
CA ASP A 48 -2.21 6.08 -7.47
C ASP A 48 -2.33 4.75 -6.74
N LEU A 49 -1.72 3.71 -7.31
CA LEU A 49 -1.82 2.33 -6.83
C LEU A 49 -0.45 1.65 -6.90
N ILE A 50 -0.12 0.91 -5.84
CA ILE A 50 1.07 0.07 -5.76
C ILE A 50 0.64 -1.37 -5.50
N ILE A 51 0.96 -2.25 -6.43
CA ILE A 51 0.66 -3.68 -6.36
C ILE A 51 1.94 -4.43 -6.01
N ALA A 52 1.90 -5.25 -4.97
CA ALA A 52 3.01 -6.11 -4.58
C ALA A 52 2.56 -7.59 -4.48
N GLY A 53 3.52 -8.50 -4.60
CA GLY A 53 3.36 -9.92 -4.26
C GLY A 53 4.16 -10.24 -2.99
N HIS A 54 5.01 -11.27 -3.08
CA HIS A 54 5.82 -11.84 -2.01
C HIS A 54 5.01 -12.61 -0.97
N GLU A 55 4.10 -11.93 -0.28
CA GLU A 55 3.17 -12.57 0.66
C GLU A 55 2.12 -13.37 -0.11
N HIS A 56 1.96 -14.65 0.22
CA HIS A 56 0.97 -15.57 -0.34
C HIS A 56 -0.43 -15.33 0.22
N SER A 57 -0.89 -14.09 0.07
CA SER A 57 -2.17 -13.59 0.55
C SER A 57 -2.71 -12.50 -0.38
N TYR A 58 -3.94 -12.06 -0.12
CA TYR A 58 -4.45 -10.79 -0.65
C TYR A 58 -4.77 -9.84 0.51
N GLU A 59 -4.27 -8.61 0.40
CA GLU A 59 -4.53 -7.55 1.37
C GLU A 59 -4.69 -6.21 0.67
N ARG A 60 -5.81 -5.54 0.93
CA ARG A 60 -6.09 -4.18 0.52
C ARG A 60 -5.87 -3.23 1.68
N PHE A 61 -5.22 -2.11 1.40
CA PHE A 61 -4.97 -1.09 2.41
C PHE A 61 -5.86 0.14 2.22
N TRP A 62 -6.05 0.89 3.29
CA TRP A 62 -6.48 2.29 3.19
C TRP A 62 -5.37 3.13 2.53
N PRO A 63 -5.65 4.32 1.98
CA PRO A 63 -4.59 5.23 1.58
C PRO A 63 -3.66 5.47 2.77
N VAL A 64 -2.38 5.18 2.61
CA VAL A 64 -1.42 5.16 3.71
C VAL A 64 -0.12 5.78 3.25
N TYR A 65 0.47 6.61 4.11
CA TYR A 65 1.80 7.14 3.91
C TYR A 65 2.50 7.27 5.25
N ASN A 66 3.74 6.79 5.31
CA ASN A 66 4.54 6.74 6.52
C ASN A 66 3.74 6.14 7.70
N ARG A 67 3.16 4.96 7.47
CA ARG A 67 2.41 4.15 8.45
C ARG A 67 1.18 4.85 9.07
N THR A 68 0.68 5.90 8.43
CA THR A 68 -0.52 6.62 8.88
C THR A 68 -1.58 6.57 7.79
N VAL A 69 -2.81 6.22 8.18
CA VAL A 69 -3.95 6.26 7.28
C VAL A 69 -4.30 7.70 6.95
N CYS A 70 -4.31 8.01 5.67
CA CYS A 70 -4.49 9.34 5.11
C CYS A 70 -5.92 9.47 4.57
N ASN A 71 -6.84 9.88 5.44
CA ASN A 71 -8.25 10.03 5.05
C ASN A 71 -8.42 11.04 3.90
N SER A 72 -9.40 10.77 3.03
CA SER A 72 -9.84 11.75 2.03
C SER A 72 -10.40 12.99 2.74
N THR A 73 -10.03 14.16 2.23
CA THR A 73 -10.56 15.45 2.70
C THR A 73 -11.83 15.85 1.94
N THR A 74 -12.17 15.14 0.88
CA THR A 74 -13.27 15.49 -0.04
C THR A 74 -14.42 14.49 -0.02
N SER A 75 -14.26 13.33 0.63
CA SER A 75 -15.28 12.28 0.66
C SER A 75 -15.20 11.42 1.91
N GLN A 76 -16.32 10.81 2.30
CA GLN A 76 -16.35 9.73 3.29
C GLN A 76 -15.77 8.42 2.72
N ASN A 77 -15.77 8.24 1.40
CA ASN A 77 -15.08 7.12 0.78
C ASN A 77 -13.57 7.44 0.73
N PRO A 78 -12.71 6.69 1.44
CA PRO A 78 -11.28 6.97 1.48
C PRO A 78 -10.59 6.77 0.12
N TYR A 79 -11.23 6.06 -0.82
CA TYR A 79 -10.72 5.82 -2.18
C TYR A 79 -11.13 6.90 -3.19
N ASN A 80 -11.91 7.90 -2.78
CA ASN A 80 -12.24 9.06 -3.61
C ASN A 80 -11.30 10.23 -3.28
N ASN A 81 -10.52 10.66 -4.27
CA ASN A 81 -9.42 11.61 -4.18
C ASN A 81 -8.53 11.32 -2.95
N PRO A 82 -7.90 10.13 -2.90
CA PRO A 82 -7.11 9.72 -1.75
C PRO A 82 -5.91 10.67 -1.55
N ASN A 83 -5.55 10.90 -0.29
CA ASN A 83 -4.46 11.81 0.09
C ASN A 83 -3.09 11.12 0.22
N ALA A 84 -3.00 9.85 -0.18
CA ALA A 84 -1.79 9.05 -0.27
C ALA A 84 -1.99 7.93 -1.31
N PRO A 85 -0.92 7.27 -1.77
CA PRO A 85 -1.02 6.05 -2.56
C PRO A 85 -1.85 4.97 -1.88
N ILE A 86 -2.52 4.16 -2.69
CA ILE A 86 -3.18 2.94 -2.22
C ILE A 86 -2.26 1.77 -2.51
N HIS A 87 -2.16 0.86 -1.56
CA HIS A 87 -1.40 -0.36 -1.74
C HIS A 87 -2.36 -1.55 -1.83
N ILE A 88 -1.95 -2.59 -2.55
CA ILE A 88 -2.51 -3.94 -2.43
C ILE A 88 -1.38 -4.97 -2.44
N VAL A 89 -1.54 -6.02 -1.64
CA VAL A 89 -0.83 -7.30 -1.80
C VAL A 89 -1.72 -8.21 -2.64
N SER A 90 -1.18 -8.73 -3.73
CA SER A 90 -1.82 -9.69 -4.65
C SER A 90 -0.86 -10.85 -4.93
N GLY A 91 -0.42 -11.55 -3.88
CA GLY A 91 0.47 -12.72 -3.99
C GLY A 91 -0.23 -14.07 -3.86
N ALA A 92 -1.56 -14.09 -3.82
CA ALA A 92 -2.37 -15.30 -3.62
C ALA A 92 -2.55 -16.19 -4.88
N ALA A 93 -1.59 -16.25 -5.80
CA ALA A 93 -1.75 -16.95 -7.08
C ALA A 93 -1.67 -18.50 -6.99
N GLY A 94 -1.32 -19.06 -5.83
CA GLY A 94 -1.25 -20.52 -5.62
C GLY A 94 0.17 -21.11 -5.55
N SER A 95 1.10 -20.42 -4.88
CA SER A 95 2.46 -20.95 -4.64
C SER A 95 2.43 -22.31 -3.92
N ASN A 96 3.43 -23.15 -4.17
CA ASN A 96 3.61 -24.42 -3.47
C ASN A 96 4.10 -24.24 -2.02
N GLU A 97 4.55 -23.04 -1.65
CA GLU A 97 4.94 -22.68 -0.29
C GLU A 97 3.74 -22.55 0.66
N GLY A 98 2.51 -22.51 0.10
CA GLY A 98 1.27 -22.46 0.86
C GLY A 98 0.70 -21.04 0.97
N LYS A 99 0.00 -20.77 2.06
CA LYS A 99 -0.70 -19.51 2.33
C LYS A 99 -0.06 -18.84 3.53
N ASP A 100 0.18 -17.54 3.43
CA ASP A 100 0.64 -16.76 4.57
C ASP A 100 -0.55 -16.33 5.41
N THR A 101 -0.48 -16.62 6.71
CA THR A 101 -1.52 -16.21 7.66
C THR A 101 -1.29 -14.78 8.14
N PHE A 102 -2.26 -14.20 8.84
CA PHE A 102 -2.18 -12.81 9.29
C PHE A 102 -1.97 -12.70 10.80
N ILE A 103 -1.35 -11.59 11.24
CA ILE A 103 -1.34 -11.23 12.66
C ILE A 103 -2.78 -10.97 13.15
N TYR A 104 -3.04 -11.32 14.41
CA TYR A 104 -4.34 -11.05 15.03
C TYR A 104 -4.64 -9.55 15.02
N GLY A 105 -5.86 -9.16 14.65
CA GLY A 105 -6.27 -7.75 14.52
C GLY A 105 -5.71 -6.98 13.32
N GLY A 106 -4.62 -7.43 12.70
CA GLY A 106 -4.00 -6.75 11.55
C GLY A 106 -3.27 -5.46 11.94
N LYS A 107 -2.91 -4.64 10.95
CA LYS A 107 -2.36 -3.30 11.16
C LYS A 107 -3.45 -2.24 10.92
N PRO A 108 -3.37 -1.02 11.51
CA PRO A 108 -4.40 0.02 11.36
C PRO A 108 -4.72 0.43 9.91
N TRP A 109 -3.76 0.27 8.99
CA TRP A 109 -3.91 0.59 7.57
C TRP A 109 -4.47 -0.58 6.74
N SER A 110 -4.66 -1.77 7.31
CA SER A 110 -5.30 -2.91 6.64
C SER A 110 -6.81 -2.69 6.54
N ALA A 111 -7.36 -2.67 5.32
CA ALA A 111 -8.77 -2.47 5.06
C ALA A 111 -9.52 -3.79 4.84
N PHE A 112 -8.94 -4.70 4.04
CA PHE A 112 -9.48 -6.03 3.79
C PHE A 112 -8.34 -7.02 3.60
N ARG A 113 -8.52 -8.26 4.03
CA ARG A 113 -7.51 -9.31 3.94
C ARG A 113 -8.12 -10.69 3.80
N THR A 114 -7.46 -11.56 3.06
CA THR A 114 -7.88 -12.95 2.86
C THR A 114 -6.70 -13.84 2.50
N THR A 115 -6.79 -15.11 2.87
CA THR A 115 -5.85 -16.17 2.50
C THR A 115 -6.37 -17.03 1.35
N ASP A 116 -7.50 -16.68 0.74
CA ASP A 116 -8.00 -17.36 -0.44
C ASP A 116 -7.00 -17.23 -1.57
N PHE A 117 -6.66 -18.35 -2.21
CA PHE A 117 -6.04 -18.28 -3.52
C PHE A 117 -6.99 -17.61 -4.50
N GLY A 118 -6.42 -16.84 -5.42
CA GLY A 118 -7.19 -16.00 -6.31
C GLY A 118 -6.33 -15.12 -7.20
N PHE A 119 -6.98 -14.21 -7.90
CA PHE A 119 -6.31 -13.21 -8.72
C PHE A 119 -7.05 -11.87 -8.64
N THR A 120 -6.29 -10.79 -8.79
CA THR A 120 -6.83 -9.44 -8.87
C THR A 120 -7.20 -9.12 -10.32
N ARG A 121 -8.42 -8.61 -10.53
CA ARG A 121 -8.88 -8.03 -11.79
C ARG A 121 -8.89 -6.51 -11.65
N MET A 122 -8.26 -5.83 -12.61
CA MET A 122 -8.23 -4.38 -12.68
C MET A 122 -8.93 -3.92 -13.96
N THR A 123 -9.86 -2.98 -13.82
CA THR A 123 -10.58 -2.36 -14.94
C THR A 123 -10.38 -0.85 -14.88
N ILE A 124 -9.68 -0.30 -15.86
CA ILE A 124 -9.54 1.15 -16.05
C ILE A 124 -10.76 1.61 -16.86
N HIS A 125 -11.71 2.27 -16.22
CA HIS A 125 -12.95 2.72 -16.87
C HIS A 125 -12.74 3.98 -17.68
N ASN A 126 -11.96 4.92 -17.14
CA ASN A 126 -11.62 6.19 -17.78
C ASN A 126 -10.42 6.82 -17.04
N VAL A 127 -10.10 8.08 -17.35
CA VAL A 127 -8.97 8.78 -16.74
C VAL A 127 -9.11 9.00 -15.23
N THR A 128 -10.32 8.93 -14.65
CA THR A 128 -10.55 9.17 -13.22
C THR A 128 -10.97 7.94 -12.42
N HIS A 129 -11.42 6.85 -13.06
CA HIS A 129 -11.99 5.67 -12.38
C HIS A 129 -11.20 4.40 -12.67
N LEU A 130 -10.68 3.80 -11.60
CA LEU A 130 -10.00 2.50 -11.62
C LEU A 130 -10.71 1.54 -10.66
N GLU A 131 -11.31 0.48 -11.20
CA GLU A 131 -11.93 -0.58 -10.41
C GLU A 131 -10.97 -1.74 -10.19
N ILE A 132 -10.98 -2.28 -8.98
CA ILE A 132 -10.16 -3.42 -8.57
C ILE A 132 -11.05 -4.42 -7.84
N GLU A 133 -10.94 -5.67 -8.25
CA GLU A 133 -11.66 -6.80 -7.67
C GLU A 133 -10.70 -7.94 -7.35
N GLN A 134 -10.89 -8.62 -6.23
CA GLN A 134 -10.22 -9.88 -5.93
C GLN A 134 -11.19 -11.04 -6.15
N ILE A 135 -10.80 -11.98 -7.00
CA ILE A 135 -11.60 -13.16 -7.33
C ILE A 135 -10.99 -14.38 -6.64
N SER A 136 -11.80 -15.11 -5.87
CA SER A 136 -11.38 -16.37 -5.24
C SER A 136 -11.44 -17.54 -6.22
N VAL A 137 -10.47 -18.44 -6.11
CA VAL A 137 -10.48 -19.76 -6.77
C VAL A 137 -10.63 -20.92 -5.79
N GLU A 138 -10.82 -20.63 -4.50
CA GLU A 138 -11.10 -21.65 -3.48
C GLU A 138 -12.42 -22.36 -3.74
N ASN A 139 -12.51 -23.65 -3.38
CA ASN A 139 -13.66 -24.50 -3.72
C ASN A 139 -15.02 -23.89 -3.31
N GLU A 140 -15.12 -23.29 -2.13
CA GLU A 140 -16.38 -22.73 -1.60
C GLU A 140 -16.78 -21.40 -2.25
N ARG A 141 -15.81 -20.66 -2.79
CA ARG A 141 -15.99 -19.30 -3.33
C ARG A 141 -15.50 -19.15 -4.77
N LYS A 142 -15.38 -20.26 -5.49
CA LYS A 142 -14.78 -20.32 -6.82
C LYS A 142 -15.47 -19.36 -7.79
N GLY A 143 -14.72 -18.41 -8.34
CA GLY A 143 -15.19 -17.40 -9.27
C GLY A 143 -15.96 -16.25 -8.63
N GLN A 144 -16.11 -16.22 -7.31
CA GLN A 144 -16.76 -15.11 -6.61
C GLN A 144 -15.79 -13.94 -6.42
N VAL A 145 -16.30 -12.73 -6.58
CA VAL A 145 -15.63 -11.50 -6.17
C VAL A 145 -15.73 -11.41 -4.65
N ILE A 146 -14.59 -11.48 -3.97
CA ILE A 146 -14.51 -11.49 -2.50
C ILE A 146 -14.08 -10.15 -1.91
N ASP A 147 -13.55 -9.25 -2.74
CA ASP A 147 -13.29 -7.84 -2.42
C ASP A 147 -13.46 -7.01 -3.69
N SER A 148 -13.98 -5.79 -3.58
CA SER A 148 -14.16 -4.86 -4.69
C SER A 148 -14.10 -3.42 -4.19
N PHE A 149 -13.37 -2.57 -4.91
CA PHE A 149 -13.30 -1.15 -4.66
C PHE A 149 -12.96 -0.36 -5.92
N THR A 150 -13.31 0.92 -5.92
CA THR A 150 -12.98 1.84 -7.00
C THR A 150 -12.15 2.99 -6.47
N ILE A 151 -11.01 3.23 -7.10
CA ILE A 151 -10.20 4.43 -6.91
C ILE A 151 -10.76 5.49 -7.85
N ILE A 152 -11.18 6.61 -7.28
CA ILE A 152 -11.68 7.77 -8.02
C ILE A 152 -10.69 8.90 -7.79
N LYS A 153 -10.08 9.45 -8.84
CA LYS A 153 -9.13 10.56 -8.73
C LYS A 153 -9.34 11.55 -9.87
N ASP A 154 -9.60 12.81 -9.54
CA ASP A 154 -9.90 13.84 -10.54
C ASP A 154 -8.64 14.47 -11.14
N LYS A 155 -7.51 14.43 -10.42
CA LYS A 155 -6.23 15.00 -10.81
C LYS A 155 -5.08 14.04 -10.50
N HIS A 156 -4.19 13.84 -11.45
CA HIS A 156 -3.01 12.97 -11.32
C HIS A 156 -1.72 13.78 -11.40
N GLY A 157 -0.64 13.24 -10.83
CA GLY A 157 0.69 13.83 -10.90
C GLY A 157 1.31 14.21 -9.55
N ALA A 158 2.53 14.72 -9.63
CA ALA A 158 3.39 14.99 -8.48
C ALA A 158 2.84 16.09 -7.57
N GLY A 159 3.09 15.96 -6.26
CA GLY A 159 2.78 16.98 -5.25
C GLY A 159 1.29 17.16 -4.91
N LEU A 160 0.41 16.28 -5.38
CA LEU A 160 -1.04 16.37 -5.12
C LEU A 160 -1.46 15.78 -3.77
N TYR A 161 -0.67 14.88 -3.19
CA TYR A 161 -0.98 14.28 -1.90
C TYR A 161 -0.78 15.25 -0.75
N THR A 162 -1.67 15.17 0.25
CA THR A 162 -1.69 16.09 1.40
C THR A 162 -1.59 15.39 2.75
N CYS A 163 -1.37 14.08 2.77
CA CYS A 163 -1.14 13.36 4.03
C CYS A 163 0.01 13.98 4.84
N HIS A 164 -0.18 14.09 6.16
CA HIS A 164 0.74 14.78 7.10
C HIS A 164 0.91 16.29 6.93
N ASN A 165 0.26 16.93 5.95
CA ASN A 165 0.22 18.39 5.90
C ASN A 165 -0.73 18.92 6.98
N LYS A 166 -0.19 19.68 7.93
CA LYS A 166 -0.95 20.81 8.52
C LYS A 166 -0.82 22.09 7.69
N ASN A 167 0.21 22.16 6.83
CA ASN A 167 0.42 23.03 5.65
C ASN A 167 1.83 22.69 5.13
N SER A 168 1.92 22.11 3.92
CA SER A 168 3.13 21.85 3.10
C SER A 168 4.48 21.62 3.83
N PHE A 169 4.91 20.37 3.92
CA PHE A 169 6.32 20.00 4.15
C PHE A 169 7.26 20.80 3.22
N ASP A 170 8.21 21.55 3.81
CA ASP A 170 9.25 22.28 3.08
C ASP A 170 10.42 21.34 2.71
N TYR A 171 10.56 21.11 1.41
CA TYR A 171 11.54 20.24 0.77
C TYR A 171 13.00 20.70 0.97
N ASN A 172 13.24 21.98 1.29
CA ASN A 172 14.60 22.49 1.50
C ASN A 172 15.28 21.94 2.77
N SER A 173 14.56 21.20 3.62
CA SER A 173 15.11 20.64 4.85
C SER A 173 15.89 19.31 4.67
N ILE A 174 15.90 18.72 3.47
CA ILE A 174 16.46 17.36 3.25
C ILE A 174 17.71 17.36 2.35
N ILE A 175 18.01 18.44 1.62
CA ILE A 175 19.09 18.47 0.61
C ILE A 175 20.38 19.14 1.10
N ASP A 176 20.41 19.68 2.32
CA ASP A 176 21.67 20.18 2.90
C ASP A 176 22.45 19.04 3.57
N VAL A 177 23.11 18.21 2.74
CA VAL A 177 24.28 17.39 3.11
C VAL A 177 25.28 17.38 1.98
#